data_AF-A0A7K2C721-F1
#
_entry.id   AF-A0A7K2C721-F1
#
_cell.length_a   1.000
_cell.length_b   1.000
_cell.length_c   1.000
_cell.angle_alpha   90.00
_cell.angle_beta   90.00
_cell.angle_gamma   90.00
#
_symmetry.space_group_name_H-M   'P 1'
#
loop_
_entity.id
_entity.type
_entity.pdbx_description
1 polymer ?
#
loop_
_entity_poly.entity_id
_entity_poly.type
_entity_poly.pdbx_seq_one_letter_code
_entity_poly.pdbx_strand_id
1 'polypeptide(L)'
;GGCMAATEYCRITPEGNVTPCPYMDVVAGSVLEESFTTIWDTSAVFAELRETANLKGRCGACEFKDLCGGCRCRAFAATGDYLAEDPGCAYQPTGTALPEAVLHWDQASQDRLMRIPISFIRNKTRKGVEAYARNKGVSCITTEVMNGALSGMQRTRTFGAAPAFSRKPTHLV
;
A
#
# COMPACT_ATOMS: atom_id res chain seq x y z
N GLY A 1 -5.02 -1.29 -6.94
CA GLY A 1 -5.79 -0.27 -6.23
C GLY A 1 -7.16 -0.81 -5.94
N GLY A 2 -7.66 -0.51 -4.75
CA GLY A 2 -8.91 -0.98 -4.15
C GLY A 2 -9.63 0.18 -3.46
N CYS A 3 -10.31 -0.06 -2.33
CA CYS A 3 -10.87 1.06 -1.57
C CYS A 3 -9.77 2.02 -1.10
N MET A 4 -9.91 3.29 -1.47
CA MET A 4 -8.94 4.35 -1.15
C MET A 4 -9.14 4.97 0.26
N ALA A 5 -10.21 4.55 0.96
CA ALA A 5 -10.54 5.06 2.28
C ALA A 5 -9.44 4.67 3.28
N ALA A 6 -8.91 5.66 4.00
CA ALA A 6 -7.78 5.54 4.93
C ALA A 6 -6.43 5.10 4.33
N THR A 7 -6.36 4.74 3.04
CA THR A 7 -5.12 4.34 2.35
C THR A 7 -4.53 5.49 1.55
N GLU A 8 -5.37 6.21 0.81
CA GLU A 8 -4.94 7.33 -0.05
C GLU A 8 -5.57 8.66 0.37
N TYR A 9 -6.76 8.63 0.98
CA TYR A 9 -7.43 9.83 1.45
C TYR A 9 -8.25 9.59 2.73
N CYS A 10 -8.64 10.69 3.36
CA CYS A 10 -9.69 10.76 4.38
C CYS A 10 -10.43 12.11 4.25
N ARG A 11 -11.50 12.31 5.02
CA ARG A 11 -12.26 13.58 5.12
C ARG A 11 -12.12 14.13 6.53
N ILE A 12 -11.90 15.44 6.64
CA ILE A 12 -12.04 16.20 7.89
C ILE A 12 -13.37 16.96 7.82
N THR A 13 -14.24 16.81 8.81
CA THR A 13 -15.52 17.53 8.89
C THR A 13 -15.34 18.95 9.45
N PRO A 14 -16.31 19.86 9.29
CA PRO A 14 -16.26 21.19 9.91
C PRO A 14 -16.10 21.16 11.44
N GLU A 15 -16.58 20.10 12.09
CA GLU A 15 -16.47 19.86 13.52
C GLU A 15 -15.07 19.32 13.93
N GLY A 16 -14.18 19.09 12.95
CA GLY A 16 -12.82 18.59 13.16
C GLY A 16 -12.70 17.06 13.18
N ASN A 17 -13.78 16.32 12.98
CA ASN A 17 -13.73 14.86 12.96
C ASN A 17 -13.05 14.36 11.69
N VAL A 18 -12.16 13.38 11.83
CA VAL A 18 -11.52 12.67 10.73
C VAL A 18 -12.30 11.40 10.45
N THR A 19 -12.70 11.20 9.20
CA THR A 19 -13.46 10.05 8.72
C THR A 19 -12.75 9.41 7.52
N PRO A 20 -12.80 8.08 7.35
CA PRO A 20 -12.05 7.39 6.30
C PRO A 20 -12.60 7.69 4.89
N CYS A 21 -13.90 8.00 4.77
CA CYS A 21 -14.55 8.26 3.49
C CYS A 21 -15.59 9.39 3.61
N PRO A 22 -15.72 10.30 2.62
CA PRO A 22 -16.78 11.31 2.60
C PRO A 22 -18.20 10.79 2.81
N TYR A 23 -18.44 9.52 2.49
CA TYR A 23 -19.75 8.88 2.54
C TYR A 23 -19.89 7.93 3.73
N MET A 24 -18.99 7.99 4.72
CA MET A 24 -18.98 7.10 5.87
C MET A 24 -18.65 7.90 7.14
N ASP A 25 -19.60 7.97 8.07
CA ASP A 25 -19.48 8.79 9.28
C ASP A 25 -18.78 8.07 10.45
N VAL A 26 -17.92 7.09 10.14
CA VAL A 26 -17.09 6.41 11.14
C VAL A 26 -15.95 7.35 11.53
N VAL A 27 -15.94 7.81 12.78
CA VAL A 27 -14.92 8.73 13.28
C VAL A 27 -13.66 7.96 13.64
N ALA A 28 -12.54 8.37 13.04
CA ALA A 28 -11.22 7.82 13.27
C ALA A 28 -10.42 8.59 14.32
N GLY A 29 -10.82 9.83 14.61
CA GLY A 29 -10.20 10.76 15.57
C GLY A 29 -10.67 12.20 15.29
N SER A 30 -10.18 13.17 16.05
CA SER A 30 -10.48 14.60 15.85
C SER A 30 -9.21 15.44 15.81
N VAL A 31 -9.07 16.30 14.80
CA VAL A 31 -7.92 17.22 14.68
C VAL A 31 -7.93 18.34 15.73
N LEU A 32 -9.02 18.46 16.48
CA LEU A 32 -9.11 19.38 17.63
C LEU A 32 -8.48 18.79 18.89
N GLU A 33 -8.30 17.47 18.94
CA GLU A 33 -7.80 16.74 20.13
C GLU A 33 -6.37 16.22 19.91
N GLU A 34 -6.05 15.76 18.70
CA GLU A 34 -4.74 15.19 18.36
C GLU A 34 -4.28 15.61 16.96
N SER A 35 -2.98 15.42 16.67
CA SER A 35 -2.45 15.80 15.35
C SER A 35 -3.01 14.90 14.25
N PHE A 36 -3.24 15.48 13.07
CA PHE A 36 -3.70 14.72 11.91
C PHE A 36 -2.80 13.51 11.59
N THR A 37 -1.47 13.68 11.69
CA THR A 37 -0.51 12.60 11.46
C THR A 37 -0.69 11.45 12.45
N THR A 38 -0.96 11.76 13.72
CA THR A 38 -1.26 10.75 14.74
C THR A 38 -2.50 9.96 14.36
N ILE A 39 -3.62 10.63 14.06
CA ILE A 39 -4.86 9.96 13.62
C ILE A 39 -4.60 9.09 12.40
N TRP A 40 -3.89 9.65 11.40
CA TRP A 40 -3.59 8.95 10.17
C TRP A 40 -2.77 7.68 10.40
N ASP A 41 -1.76 7.72 11.27
CA ASP A 41 -0.85 6.59 11.46
C ASP A 41 -1.38 5.56 12.47
N THR A 42 -2.10 5.99 13.50
CA THR A 42 -2.41 5.15 14.67
C THR A 42 -3.90 4.89 14.91
N SER A 43 -4.83 5.52 14.17
CA SER A 43 -6.25 5.25 14.36
C SER A 43 -6.59 3.78 14.11
N ALA A 44 -7.33 3.18 15.04
CA ALA A 44 -7.80 1.79 14.93
C ALA A 44 -8.67 1.58 13.68
N VAL A 45 -9.57 2.51 13.39
CA VAL A 45 -10.44 2.46 12.20
C VAL A 45 -9.61 2.43 10.92
N PHE A 46 -8.55 3.25 10.85
CA PHE A 46 -7.69 3.30 9.67
C PHE A 46 -6.83 2.05 9.56
N ALA A 47 -6.29 1.55 10.67
CA ALA A 47 -5.54 0.31 10.70
C ALA A 47 -6.40 -0.88 10.22
N GLU A 48 -7.64 -0.98 10.68
CA GLU A 48 -8.57 -2.04 10.26
C GLU A 48 -8.92 -1.97 8.78
N LEU A 49 -9.13 -0.76 8.23
CA LEU A 49 -9.44 -0.57 6.80
C LEU A 49 -8.24 -0.88 5.88
N ARG A 50 -7.01 -0.70 6.37
CA ARG A 50 -5.77 -1.01 5.64
C ARG A 50 -5.45 -2.50 5.66
N GLU A 51 -5.94 -3.22 6.67
CA GLU A 51 -5.70 -4.65 6.83
C GLU A 51 -6.76 -5.47 6.09
N THR A 52 -6.46 -5.85 4.85
CA THR A 52 -7.35 -6.63 3.98
C THR A 52 -7.63 -8.03 4.53
N ALA A 53 -6.79 -8.55 5.44
CA ALA A 53 -7.04 -9.80 6.14
C ALA A 53 -8.30 -9.76 7.04
N ASN A 54 -8.72 -8.57 7.47
CA ASN A 54 -9.89 -8.39 8.36
C ASN A 54 -11.22 -8.36 7.60
N LEU A 55 -11.20 -8.33 6.26
CA LEU A 55 -12.43 -8.33 5.46
C LEU A 55 -13.23 -9.61 5.70
N LYS A 56 -14.56 -9.47 5.76
CA LYS A 56 -15.52 -10.55 6.02
C LYS A 56 -16.31 -10.91 4.75
N GLY A 57 -17.10 -11.97 4.82
CA GLY A 57 -17.99 -12.40 3.74
C GLY A 57 -17.26 -12.70 2.42
N ARG A 58 -17.88 -12.41 1.27
CA ARG A 58 -17.25 -12.63 -0.03
C ARG A 58 -15.95 -11.86 -0.19
N CYS A 59 -15.87 -10.62 0.31
CA CYS A 59 -14.64 -9.83 0.20
C CYS A 59 -13.47 -10.46 0.96
N GLY A 60 -13.71 -11.07 2.13
CA GLY A 60 -12.68 -11.79 2.89
C GLY A 60 -12.15 -13.05 2.22
N ALA A 61 -13.04 -13.78 1.53
CA ALA A 61 -12.70 -14.99 0.77
C ALA A 61 -12.22 -14.70 -0.67
N CYS A 62 -12.25 -13.43 -1.11
CA CYS A 62 -11.97 -13.08 -2.50
C CYS A 62 -10.49 -13.18 -2.85
N GLU A 63 -10.20 -13.85 -3.96
CA GLU A 63 -8.87 -13.96 -4.54
C GLU A 63 -8.30 -12.61 -5.02
N PHE A 64 -9.15 -11.60 -5.16
CA PHE A 64 -8.79 -10.22 -5.50
C PHE A 64 -8.80 -9.27 -4.28
N LYS A 65 -8.89 -9.74 -3.04
CA LYS A 65 -9.09 -8.88 -1.86
C LYS A 65 -8.01 -7.80 -1.68
N ASP A 66 -6.76 -8.12 -1.97
CA ASP A 66 -5.63 -7.19 -1.86
C ASP A 66 -5.58 -6.18 -3.01
N LEU A 67 -6.28 -6.49 -4.11
CA LEU A 67 -6.41 -5.60 -5.24
C LEU A 67 -7.64 -4.72 -5.08
N CYS A 68 -8.83 -5.29 -4.89
CA CYS A 68 -10.09 -4.56 -4.90
C CYS A 68 -10.59 -4.23 -3.48
N GLY A 69 -10.75 -5.27 -2.65
CA GLY A 69 -11.32 -5.16 -1.30
C GLY A 69 -12.81 -4.75 -1.23
N GLY A 70 -13.43 -4.23 -2.30
CA GLY A 70 -14.82 -3.74 -2.31
C GLY A 70 -14.99 -2.36 -1.64
N CYS A 71 -16.13 -1.71 -1.85
CA CYS A 71 -16.43 -0.40 -1.26
C CYS A 71 -16.81 -0.51 0.22
N ARG A 72 -15.93 -0.02 1.11
CA ARG A 72 -16.12 -0.07 2.56
C ARG A 72 -17.30 0.79 3.04
N CYS A 73 -17.55 1.93 2.37
CA CYS A 73 -18.72 2.76 2.63
C CYS A 73 -20.04 2.02 2.31
N ARG A 74 -20.12 1.28 1.20
CA ARG A 74 -21.33 0.51 0.88
C ARG A 74 -21.55 -0.64 1.86
N ALA A 75 -20.50 -1.33 2.26
CA ALA A 75 -20.56 -2.36 3.30
C ALA A 75 -21.12 -1.78 4.61
N PHE A 76 -20.59 -0.64 5.04
CA PHE A 76 -21.06 0.07 6.23
C PHE A 76 -22.52 0.53 6.11
N ALA A 77 -22.89 1.16 5.00
CA ALA A 77 -24.25 1.65 4.78
C ALA A 77 -25.31 0.54 4.80
N ALA A 78 -24.95 -0.66 4.33
CA ALA A 78 -25.86 -1.80 4.28
C ALA A 78 -25.93 -2.60 5.58
N THR A 79 -24.85 -2.66 6.36
CA THR A 79 -24.73 -3.61 7.47
C THR A 79 -24.34 -2.99 8.82
N GLY A 80 -23.88 -1.75 8.83
CA GLY A 80 -23.23 -1.12 9.99
C GLY A 80 -21.78 -1.61 10.23
N ASP A 81 -21.26 -2.53 9.41
CA ASP A 81 -19.90 -3.06 9.51
C ASP A 81 -19.12 -2.72 8.23
N TYR A 82 -18.13 -1.84 8.35
CA TYR A 82 -17.29 -1.42 7.22
C TYR A 82 -16.30 -2.51 6.75
N LEU A 83 -16.13 -3.59 7.52
CA LEU A 83 -15.35 -4.77 7.14
C LEU A 83 -16.21 -5.87 6.49
N ALA A 84 -17.53 -5.70 6.43
CA ALA A 84 -18.43 -6.62 5.74
C ALA A 84 -18.18 -6.63 4.21
N GLU A 85 -18.81 -7.55 3.50
CA GLU A 85 -18.73 -7.60 2.05
C GLU A 85 -19.43 -6.40 1.39
N ASP A 86 -18.97 -6.02 0.19
CA ASP A 86 -19.63 -4.97 -0.60
C ASP A 86 -20.89 -5.54 -1.29
N PRO A 87 -22.11 -5.11 -0.92
CA PRO A 87 -23.34 -5.63 -1.51
C PRO A 87 -23.49 -5.26 -2.99
N GLY A 88 -22.77 -4.24 -3.48
CA GLY A 88 -22.76 -3.86 -4.89
C GLY A 88 -21.90 -4.75 -5.78
N CYS A 89 -21.15 -5.69 -5.19
CA CYS A 89 -20.32 -6.62 -5.94
C CYS A 89 -21.16 -7.81 -6.43
N ALA A 90 -21.23 -8.02 -7.75
CA ALA A 90 -21.89 -9.19 -8.34
C ALA A 90 -20.97 -10.42 -8.48
N TYR A 91 -19.67 -10.27 -8.17
CA TYR A 91 -18.69 -11.35 -8.30
C TYR A 91 -18.86 -12.38 -7.17
N GLN A 92 -18.71 -13.66 -7.52
CA GLN A 92 -18.71 -14.75 -6.57
C GLN A 92 -17.27 -15.30 -6.45
N PRO A 93 -16.62 -15.13 -5.30
CA PRO A 93 -15.29 -15.67 -5.05
C PRO A 93 -15.21 -17.18 -5.19
N THR A 94 -14.08 -17.64 -5.70
CA THR A 94 -13.75 -19.08 -5.68
C THR A 94 -13.03 -19.48 -4.39
N GLY A 95 -12.45 -18.52 -3.66
CA GLY A 95 -11.63 -18.79 -2.48
C GLY A 95 -10.22 -19.30 -2.79
N THR A 96 -9.89 -19.53 -4.06
CA THR A 96 -8.54 -19.92 -4.48
C THR A 96 -7.72 -18.68 -4.78
N ALA A 97 -6.63 -18.48 -4.03
CA ALA A 97 -5.68 -17.40 -4.31
C ALA A 97 -5.31 -17.38 -5.80
N LEU A 98 -5.25 -16.18 -6.38
CA LEU A 98 -4.76 -16.03 -7.74
C LEU A 98 -3.36 -16.64 -7.80
N PRO A 99 -3.03 -17.39 -8.87
CA PRO A 99 -1.67 -17.87 -9.04
C PRO A 99 -0.77 -16.64 -9.04
N GLU A 100 0.10 -16.54 -8.03
CA GLU A 100 1.11 -15.50 -8.01
C GLU A 100 1.88 -15.63 -9.32
N ALA A 101 1.99 -14.53 -10.08
CA ALA A 101 2.68 -14.55 -11.37
C ALA A 101 4.09 -15.12 -11.13
N VAL A 102 4.30 -16.37 -11.55
CA VAL A 102 5.55 -17.06 -11.32
C VAL A 102 6.60 -16.35 -12.15
N LEU A 103 7.55 -15.70 -11.46
CA LEU A 103 8.68 -15.10 -12.11
C LEU A 103 9.66 -16.21 -12.47
N HIS A 104 9.82 -16.44 -13.78
CA HIS A 104 10.79 -17.38 -14.30
C HIS A 104 12.15 -16.70 -14.36
N TRP A 105 13.18 -17.27 -13.72
CA TRP A 105 14.55 -16.82 -13.90
C TRP A 105 15.18 -17.58 -15.07
N ASP A 106 15.80 -16.86 -16.01
CA ASP A 106 16.65 -17.54 -16.98
C ASP A 106 17.92 -18.08 -16.29
N GLN A 107 18.56 -19.07 -16.92
CA GLN A 107 19.73 -19.73 -16.35
C GLN A 107 20.87 -18.72 -16.08
N ALA A 108 21.11 -17.80 -17.00
CA ALA A 108 22.19 -16.82 -16.88
C ALA A 108 22.01 -15.86 -15.69
N SER A 109 20.77 -15.43 -15.43
CA SER A 109 20.40 -14.56 -14.33
C SER A 109 20.43 -15.32 -13.00
N GLN A 110 19.96 -16.57 -13.00
CA GLN A 110 20.05 -17.44 -11.84
C GLN A 110 21.51 -17.69 -11.44
N ASP A 111 22.37 -18.01 -12.40
CA ASP A 111 23.81 -18.21 -12.17
C ASP A 111 24.47 -16.95 -11.62
N ARG A 112 24.12 -15.78 -12.18
CA ARG A 112 24.62 -14.48 -11.71
C ARG A 112 24.19 -14.20 -10.27
N LEU A 113 22.94 -14.49 -9.91
CA LEU A 113 22.45 -14.35 -8.54
C LEU A 113 23.19 -15.30 -7.58
N MET A 114 23.47 -16.53 -8.02
CA MET A 114 24.16 -17.55 -7.21
C MET A 114 25.61 -17.22 -6.91
N ARG A 115 26.25 -16.32 -7.66
CA ARG A 115 27.59 -15.79 -7.37
C ARG A 115 27.66 -14.94 -6.11
N ILE A 116 26.52 -14.53 -5.54
CA ILE A 116 26.48 -13.82 -4.26
C ILE A 116 26.67 -14.84 -3.13
N PRO A 117 27.81 -14.82 -2.41
CA PRO A 117 28.17 -15.91 -1.48
C PRO A 117 27.38 -15.83 -0.17
N ILE A 118 26.97 -14.62 0.23
CA ILE A 118 26.22 -14.41 1.47
C ILE A 118 24.72 -14.63 1.19
N SER A 119 24.15 -15.68 1.77
CA SER A 119 22.75 -16.08 1.59
C SER A 119 21.76 -14.95 1.86
N PHE A 120 21.99 -14.17 2.93
CA PHE A 120 21.18 -13.01 3.26
C PHE A 120 21.18 -11.96 2.13
N ILE A 121 22.36 -11.59 1.62
CA ILE A 121 22.48 -10.62 0.53
C ILE A 121 21.83 -11.18 -0.74
N ARG A 122 22.08 -12.46 -1.05
CA ARG A 122 21.48 -13.13 -2.21
C ARG A 122 19.95 -13.09 -2.16
N ASN A 123 19.37 -13.42 -1.01
CA ASN A 123 17.91 -13.39 -0.83
C ASN A 123 17.36 -11.97 -0.91
N LYS A 124 18.06 -10.98 -0.35
CA LYS A 124 17.69 -9.57 -0.47
C LYS A 124 17.74 -9.08 -1.92
N THR A 125 18.79 -9.42 -2.65
CA THR A 125 18.94 -9.10 -4.08
C THR A 125 17.85 -9.77 -4.90
N ARG A 126 17.55 -11.06 -4.67
CA ARG A 126 16.46 -11.78 -5.34
C ARG A 126 15.14 -11.03 -5.18
N LYS A 127 14.74 -10.72 -3.94
CA LYS A 127 13.50 -9.98 -3.66
C LYS A 127 13.45 -8.62 -4.36
N GLY A 128 14.58 -7.90 -4.39
CA GLY A 128 14.66 -6.61 -5.08
C GLY A 128 14.47 -6.72 -6.60
N VAL A 129 15.10 -7.72 -7.24
CA VAL A 129 14.95 -7.97 -8.68
C VAL A 129 13.53 -8.44 -9.01
N GLU A 130 12.96 -9.33 -8.19
CA GLU A 130 11.59 -9.79 -8.37
C GLU A 130 10.57 -8.66 -8.20
N ALA A 131 10.76 -7.76 -7.23
CA ALA A 131 9.92 -6.58 -7.07
C ALA A 131 10.02 -5.63 -8.29
N TYR A 132 11.24 -5.41 -8.80
CA TYR A 132 11.44 -4.63 -10.04
C TYR A 132 10.73 -5.28 -11.24
N ALA A 133 10.84 -6.60 -11.39
CA ALA A 133 10.20 -7.36 -12.45
C ALA A 133 8.66 -7.24 -12.39
N ARG A 134 8.07 -7.41 -11.19
CA ARG A 134 6.62 -7.21 -10.97
C ARG A 134 6.19 -5.79 -11.34
N ASN A 135 6.94 -4.76 -10.92
CA ASN A 135 6.64 -3.36 -11.23
C ASN A 135 6.70 -3.05 -12.74
N LYS A 136 7.52 -3.79 -13.50
CA LYS A 136 7.60 -3.66 -14.95
C LYS A 136 6.65 -4.59 -15.70
N GLY A 137 5.88 -5.43 -15.01
CA GLY A 137 4.97 -6.40 -15.62
C GLY A 137 5.67 -7.49 -16.42
N VAL A 138 6.94 -7.78 -16.12
CA VAL A 138 7.70 -8.84 -16.81
C VAL A 138 7.64 -10.15 -16.05
N SER A 139 7.35 -11.25 -16.75
CA SER A 139 7.22 -12.61 -16.19
C SER A 139 8.51 -13.43 -16.22
N CYS A 140 9.52 -12.99 -16.97
CA CYS A 140 10.84 -13.61 -17.05
C CYS A 140 11.93 -12.63 -16.60
N ILE A 141 12.77 -13.05 -15.66
CA ILE A 141 13.93 -12.31 -15.16
C ILE A 141 15.13 -12.72 -16.00
N THR A 142 15.49 -11.83 -16.93
CA THR A 142 16.67 -11.93 -17.76
C THR A 142 17.80 -11.04 -17.24
N THR A 143 18.98 -11.16 -17.84
CA THR A 143 20.12 -10.34 -17.43
C THR A 143 19.89 -8.84 -17.66
N GLU A 144 19.09 -8.47 -18.65
CA GLU A 144 18.64 -7.10 -18.92
C GLU A 144 17.75 -6.59 -17.78
N VAL A 145 16.80 -7.41 -17.30
CA VAL A 145 15.95 -7.08 -16.15
C VAL A 145 16.80 -6.90 -14.89
N MET A 146 17.77 -7.79 -14.66
CA MET A 146 18.72 -7.64 -13.55
C MET A 146 19.54 -6.35 -13.65
N ASN A 147 20.03 -6.01 -14.85
CA ASN A 147 20.78 -4.77 -15.08
C ASN A 147 19.90 -3.55 -14.83
N GLY A 148 18.67 -3.55 -15.32
CA GLY A 148 17.69 -2.48 -15.08
C GLY A 148 17.37 -2.31 -13.58
N ALA A 149 17.22 -3.40 -12.85
CA ALA A 149 17.00 -3.37 -11.39
C ALA A 149 18.20 -2.77 -10.64
N LEU A 150 19.44 -3.08 -11.05
CA LEU A 150 20.66 -2.53 -10.46
C LEU A 150 20.85 -1.05 -10.80
N SER A 151 20.56 -0.65 -12.04
CA SER A 151 20.62 0.75 -12.48
C SER A 151 19.58 1.63 -11.78
N GLY A 152 18.35 1.11 -11.58
CA GLY A 152 17.33 1.79 -10.77
C GLY A 152 17.66 1.84 -9.27
N MET A 153 18.53 0.96 -8.79
CA MET A 153 19.04 0.94 -7.41
C MET A 153 20.26 1.86 -7.20
N GLN A 154 20.73 2.56 -8.25
CA GLN A 154 21.58 3.74 -8.06
C GLN A 154 20.76 4.79 -7.33
N ARG A 155 20.83 4.71 -6.00
CA ARG A 155 20.37 5.72 -5.06
C ARG A 155 20.71 7.08 -5.64
N THR A 156 19.71 7.94 -5.76
CA THR A 156 19.90 9.39 -5.71
C THR A 156 20.78 9.69 -4.50
N ARG A 157 22.10 9.71 -4.71
CA ARG A 157 23.06 10.41 -3.85
C ARG A 157 22.97 11.88 -4.22
N THR A 158 21.78 12.45 -4.09
CA THR A 158 21.63 13.89 -3.95
C THR A 158 21.60 14.13 -2.45
N PHE A 159 22.77 14.35 -1.86
CA PHE A 159 22.83 15.24 -0.70
C PHE A 159 22.47 16.63 -1.25
N GLY A 160 21.17 16.89 -1.41
CA GLY A 160 20.68 18.25 -1.57
C GLY A 160 21.09 18.98 -0.31
N ALA A 161 21.96 19.99 -0.44
CA ALA A 161 22.20 20.93 0.63
C ALA A 161 20.83 21.43 1.12
N ALA A 162 20.57 21.31 2.42
CA ALA A 162 19.37 21.87 3.01
C ALA A 162 19.32 23.37 2.64
N PRO A 163 18.19 23.89 2.13
CA PRO A 163 18.07 25.31 1.85
C PRO A 163 18.25 26.07 3.18
N ALA A 164 19.09 27.10 3.16
CA ALA A 164 19.28 27.98 4.31
C ALA A 164 17.94 28.63 4.68
N PHE A 165 17.43 28.29 5.87
CA PHE A 165 16.22 28.88 6.40
C PHE A 165 16.51 30.34 6.80
N SER A 166 16.21 31.28 5.92
CA SER A 166 16.28 32.71 6.23
C SER A 166 15.19 33.04 7.25
N ARG A 167 15.60 33.33 8.49
CA ARG A 167 14.70 33.88 9.50
C ARG A 167 14.26 35.27 9.03
N LYS A 168 12.99 35.42 8.64
CA LYS A 168 12.40 36.76 8.50
C LYS A 168 12.36 37.42 9.88
N PRO A 169 12.77 38.69 10.02
CA PRO A 169 12.71 39.39 11.29
C PRO A 169 11.26 39.55 11.72
N THR A 170 11.00 39.20 12.98
CA THR A 170 9.75 39.45 13.68
C THR A 170 9.52 40.96 13.73
N HIS A 171 8.56 41.47 12.96
CA HIS A 171 8.03 42.80 13.23
C HIS A 171 7.09 42.68 14.43
N LEU A 172 7.58 43.15 15.58
CA LEU A 172 6.75 43.49 16.72
C LEU A 172 5.86 44.67 16.31
N VAL A 173 4.55 44.47 16.36
CA VAL A 173 3.54 45.52 16.51
C VAL A 173 2.77 45.19 17.78
#